data_AF-A0A1K0FDI7-F1
#
_entry.id   AF-A0A1K0FDI7-F1
#
_cell.length_a   1.000
_cell.length_b   1.000
_cell.length_c   1.000
_cell.angle_alpha   90.00
_cell.angle_beta   90.00
_cell.angle_gamma   90.00
#
_symmetry.space_group_name_H-M   'P 1'
#
loop_
_entity.id
_entity.type
_entity.pdbx_description
1 polymer ?
#
loop_
_entity_poly.entity_id
_entity_poly.type
_entity_poly.pdbx_seq_one_letter_code
_entity_poly.pdbx_strand_id
1 'polypeptide(L)'
;MSGMGDADGADGLWNWCVRASLEAQHVRHAVSGALQRPVATLDAPAEGAVLCDVWHVGGDFPTMIDCYLAPGDLPEATIASAVAVRLGADLLLPDDTLNPTRYVLAEPDGTLRAVHVDETETDDGTERRHVRPCTGADPACAAGPGCSRSLWKPRPSPERPAAA
;
A
#
# COMPACT_ATOMS: atom_id res chain seq x y z
N MET A 1 38.16 -0.97 -2.92
CA MET A 1 37.30 -0.65 -1.78
C MET A 1 35.88 -0.57 -2.30
N SER A 2 35.27 -1.74 -2.53
CA SER A 2 33.90 -1.85 -3.02
C SER A 2 32.99 -1.73 -1.81
N GLY A 3 32.21 -0.66 -1.73
CA GLY A 3 31.10 -0.58 -0.79
C GLY A 3 30.06 -1.58 -1.27
N MET A 4 29.99 -2.72 -0.57
CA MET A 4 28.79 -3.54 -0.53
C MET A 4 27.74 -2.63 0.10
N GLY A 5 26.93 -1.97 -0.72
CA GLY A 5 25.70 -1.37 -0.24
C GLY A 5 24.85 -2.53 0.25
N ASP A 6 24.50 -2.51 1.52
CA ASP A 6 23.40 -3.30 2.06
C ASP A 6 22.17 -2.94 1.23
N ALA A 7 21.93 -3.67 0.14
CA ALA A 7 20.65 -3.65 -0.55
C ALA A 7 19.67 -4.25 0.45
N ASP A 8 18.86 -3.38 1.04
CA ASP A 8 17.79 -3.79 1.94
C ASP A 8 16.91 -4.73 1.13
N GLY A 9 16.51 -5.88 1.70
CA GLY A 9 15.93 -6.99 0.93
C GLY A 9 14.61 -6.69 0.20
N ALA A 10 14.10 -5.46 0.33
CA ALA A 10 12.90 -4.93 -0.30
C ALA A 10 13.18 -3.79 -1.31
N ASP A 11 14.44 -3.45 -1.58
CA ASP A 11 14.80 -2.44 -2.58
C ASP A 11 14.24 -2.84 -3.95
N GLY A 12 13.19 -2.13 -4.38
CA GLY A 12 12.57 -2.30 -5.68
C GLY A 12 11.32 -3.20 -5.72
N LEU A 13 10.72 -3.57 -4.58
CA LEU A 13 9.38 -4.19 -4.54
C LEU A 13 8.38 -3.30 -3.79
N TRP A 14 7.27 -2.96 -4.43
CA TRP A 14 6.09 -2.36 -3.79
C TRP A 14 4.89 -3.27 -3.95
N ASN A 15 4.14 -3.52 -2.87
CA ASN A 15 2.96 -4.38 -2.86
C ASN A 15 1.75 -3.58 -2.39
N TRP A 16 0.72 -3.44 -3.21
CA TRP A 16 -0.49 -2.67 -2.91
C TRP A 16 -1.76 -3.49 -3.12
N CYS A 17 -2.87 -3.02 -2.55
CA CYS A 17 -4.19 -3.52 -2.91
C CYS A 17 -5.24 -2.41 -2.99
N VAL A 18 -6.23 -2.57 -3.87
CA VAL A 18 -7.19 -1.51 -4.23
C VAL A 18 -8.62 -1.92 -3.90
N ARG A 19 -9.41 -1.00 -3.35
CA ARG A 19 -10.83 -1.18 -3.00
C ARG A 19 -11.77 -1.14 -4.21
N ALA A 20 -11.42 -1.86 -5.26
CA ALA A 20 -12.23 -2.06 -6.45
C ALA A 20 -11.65 -3.24 -7.22
N SER A 21 -12.51 -4.01 -7.89
CA SER A 21 -12.04 -4.98 -8.88
C SER A 21 -11.73 -4.24 -10.17
N LEU A 22 -10.44 -4.04 -10.45
CA LEU A 22 -9.96 -3.26 -11.58
C LEU A 22 -9.28 -4.14 -12.62
N GLU A 23 -9.41 -3.75 -13.89
CA GLU A 23 -8.69 -4.36 -14.99
C GLU A 23 -7.19 -4.06 -14.92
N ALA A 24 -6.37 -5.09 -15.14
CA ALA A 24 -4.92 -5.01 -15.01
C ALA A 24 -4.31 -3.92 -15.91
N GLN A 25 -4.86 -3.70 -17.10
CA GLN A 25 -4.43 -2.63 -18.00
C GLN A 25 -4.69 -1.24 -17.41
N HIS A 26 -5.84 -1.03 -16.77
CA HIS A 26 -6.18 0.25 -16.15
C HIS A 26 -5.24 0.58 -14.99
N VAL A 27 -4.93 -0.43 -14.15
CA VAL A 27 -3.94 -0.32 -13.08
C VAL A 27 -2.57 0.06 -13.62
N ARG A 28 -2.05 -0.68 -14.60
CA ARG A 28 -0.72 -0.41 -15.18
C ARG A 28 -0.63 1.00 -15.80
N HIS A 29 -1.69 1.49 -16.42
CA HIS A 29 -1.73 2.88 -16.92
C HIS A 29 -1.68 3.90 -15.78
N ALA A 30 -2.38 3.67 -14.67
CA ALA A 30 -2.31 4.54 -13.51
C ALA A 30 -0.90 4.55 -12.88
N VAL A 31 -0.28 3.37 -12.72
CA VAL A 31 1.10 3.24 -12.22
C VAL A 31 2.09 3.95 -13.14
N SER A 32 2.01 3.71 -14.45
CA SER A 32 2.85 4.37 -15.45
C SER A 32 2.68 5.89 -15.40
N GLY A 33 1.44 6.37 -15.31
CA GLY A 33 1.12 7.79 -15.21
C GLY A 33 1.56 8.43 -13.89
N ALA A 34 1.61 7.70 -12.79
CA ALA A 34 2.12 8.20 -11.51
C ALA A 34 3.65 8.27 -11.53
N LEU A 35 4.31 7.24 -12.06
CA LEU A 35 5.76 7.16 -12.18
C LEU A 35 6.34 8.05 -13.30
N GLN A 36 5.51 8.47 -14.27
CA GLN A 36 5.97 9.09 -15.51
C GLN A 36 7.00 8.22 -16.26
N ARG A 37 6.80 6.90 -16.22
CA ARG A 37 7.72 5.90 -16.76
C ARG A 37 6.97 4.72 -17.39
N PRO A 38 7.60 3.98 -18.32
CA PRO A 38 7.02 2.76 -18.85
C PRO A 38 6.77 1.73 -17.75
N VAL A 39 5.65 1.01 -17.89
CA VAL A 39 5.30 -0.13 -17.05
C VAL A 39 5.06 -1.32 -17.97
N ALA A 40 5.70 -2.45 -17.65
CA ALA A 40 5.61 -3.70 -18.40
C ALA A 40 5.10 -4.83 -17.50
N THR A 41 4.82 -6.00 -18.07
CA THR A 41 4.48 -7.22 -17.30
C THR A 41 5.70 -8.11 -17.14
N LEU A 42 5.65 -9.05 -16.19
CA LEU A 42 6.72 -10.04 -15.99
C LEU A 42 6.94 -10.92 -17.24
N ASP A 43 5.87 -11.25 -17.97
CA ASP A 43 5.94 -12.08 -19.19
C ASP A 43 6.49 -11.35 -20.42
N ALA A 44 6.44 -10.02 -20.41
CA ALA A 44 6.89 -9.18 -21.53
C ALA A 44 7.68 -7.97 -20.98
N PRO A 45 8.84 -8.21 -20.34
CA PRO A 45 9.62 -7.15 -19.72
C PRO A 45 10.20 -6.20 -20.79
N ALA A 46 10.36 -4.94 -20.41
CA ALA A 46 10.99 -3.92 -21.24
C ALA A 46 12.13 -3.22 -20.48
N GLU A 47 13.19 -2.87 -21.19
CA GLU A 47 14.35 -2.20 -20.58
C GLU A 47 13.94 -0.86 -19.96
N GLY A 48 14.35 -0.65 -18.69
CA GLY A 48 14.04 0.58 -17.94
C GLY A 48 12.58 0.73 -17.50
N ALA A 49 11.73 -0.27 -17.74
CA ALA A 49 10.35 -0.28 -17.25
C ALA A 49 10.26 -0.84 -15.82
N VAL A 50 9.31 -0.32 -15.05
CA VAL A 50 8.84 -1.01 -13.83
C VAL A 50 7.98 -2.19 -14.26
N LEU A 51 8.19 -3.36 -13.66
CA LEU A 51 7.35 -4.52 -13.93
C LEU A 51 6.17 -4.48 -12.96
N CYS A 52 4.95 -4.55 -13.48
CA CYS A 52 3.74 -4.47 -12.68
C CYS A 52 2.85 -5.67 -12.95
N ASP A 53 2.72 -6.52 -11.93
CA ASP A 53 1.76 -7.61 -11.95
C ASP A 53 0.49 -7.22 -11.20
N VAL A 54 -0.64 -7.71 -11.70
CA VAL A 54 -1.97 -7.39 -11.18
C VAL A 54 -2.82 -8.65 -11.22
N TRP A 55 -3.31 -9.05 -10.06
CA TRP A 55 -4.18 -10.20 -9.89
C TRP A 55 -5.27 -9.88 -8.87
N HIS A 56 -6.18 -10.84 -8.64
CA HIS A 56 -7.34 -10.64 -7.80
C HIS A 56 -7.43 -11.66 -6.67
N VAL A 57 -7.91 -11.20 -5.53
CA VAL A 57 -8.28 -11.98 -4.35
C VAL A 57 -9.71 -11.59 -3.92
N GLY A 58 -10.27 -12.28 -2.91
CA GLY A 58 -11.50 -11.83 -2.27
C GLY A 58 -11.28 -10.62 -1.33
N GLY A 59 -12.32 -10.21 -0.62
CA GLY A 59 -12.22 -9.09 0.33
C GLY A 59 -12.78 -7.76 -0.17
N ASP A 60 -12.53 -6.72 0.62
CA ASP A 60 -12.89 -5.34 0.29
C ASP A 60 -11.86 -4.70 -0.66
N PHE A 61 -10.62 -5.22 -0.67
CA PHE A 61 -9.50 -4.77 -1.50
C PHE A 61 -9.05 -5.86 -2.48
N PRO A 62 -9.89 -6.21 -3.47
CA PRO A 62 -9.69 -7.42 -4.26
C PRO A 62 -8.57 -7.31 -5.29
N THR A 63 -8.19 -6.12 -5.75
CA THR A 63 -7.13 -5.98 -6.77
C THR A 63 -5.77 -5.82 -6.11
N MET A 64 -4.89 -6.79 -6.33
CA MET A 64 -3.51 -6.80 -5.85
C MET A 64 -2.57 -6.24 -6.92
N ILE A 65 -1.53 -5.52 -6.49
CA ILE A 65 -0.55 -4.88 -7.36
C ILE A 65 0.84 -5.13 -6.80
N ASP A 66 1.69 -5.80 -7.57
CA ASP A 66 3.13 -5.82 -7.29
C ASP A 66 3.86 -4.97 -8.32
N CYS A 67 4.69 -4.04 -7.85
CA CYS A 67 5.64 -3.32 -8.69
C CYS A 67 7.06 -3.80 -8.36
N TYR A 68 7.71 -4.44 -9.33
CA TYR A 68 9.09 -4.87 -9.27
C TYR A 68 10.01 -3.89 -10.00
N LEU A 69 11.28 -3.87 -9.60
CA LEU A 69 12.27 -2.88 -10.06
C LEU A 69 11.78 -1.45 -9.79
N ALA A 70 11.06 -1.27 -8.69
CA ALA A 70 10.56 0.02 -8.28
C ALA A 70 11.73 0.99 -8.00
N PRO A 71 11.60 2.27 -8.38
CA PRO A 71 12.68 3.25 -8.22
C PRO A 71 12.93 3.58 -6.74
N GLY A 72 14.13 3.27 -6.24
CA GLY A 72 14.51 3.52 -4.84
C GLY A 72 14.69 5.01 -4.49
N ASP A 73 14.73 5.90 -5.47
CA ASP A 73 14.79 7.35 -5.28
C ASP A 73 13.40 8.01 -5.11
N LEU A 74 12.32 7.25 -5.31
CA LEU A 74 10.94 7.74 -5.15
C LEU A 74 10.29 7.18 -3.87
N PRO A 75 9.64 8.03 -3.05
CA PRO A 75 8.91 7.54 -1.90
C PRO A 75 7.67 6.75 -2.34
N GLU A 76 7.58 5.48 -1.94
CA GLU A 76 6.47 4.57 -2.28
C GLU A 76 5.11 5.20 -1.99
N ALA A 77 4.93 5.74 -0.78
CA ALA A 77 3.67 6.34 -0.35
C ALA A 77 3.20 7.51 -1.23
N THR A 78 4.14 8.29 -1.76
CA THR A 78 3.84 9.38 -2.70
C THR A 78 3.32 8.81 -4.01
N ILE A 79 3.94 7.76 -4.54
CA ILE A 79 3.51 7.12 -5.78
C ILE A 79 2.18 6.40 -5.59
N ALA A 80 2.01 5.65 -4.49
CA ALA A 80 0.77 4.98 -4.13
C ALA A 80 -0.41 5.97 -4.02
N SER A 81 -0.22 7.13 -3.38
CA SER A 81 -1.21 8.22 -3.35
C SER A 81 -1.55 8.72 -4.77
N ALA A 82 -0.54 8.99 -5.60
CA ALA A 82 -0.75 9.43 -6.97
C ALA A 82 -1.46 8.39 -7.85
N VAL A 83 -1.30 7.09 -7.56
CA VAL A 83 -2.03 5.99 -8.18
C VAL A 83 -3.48 5.94 -7.69
N ALA A 84 -3.72 6.02 -6.38
CA ALA A 84 -5.06 6.07 -5.80
C ALA A 84 -5.92 7.19 -6.42
N VAL A 85 -5.34 8.40 -6.57
CA VAL A 85 -5.98 9.53 -7.24
C VAL A 85 -6.33 9.23 -8.69
N ARG A 86 -5.44 8.57 -9.44
CA ARG A 86 -5.67 8.22 -10.86
C ARG A 86 -6.70 7.13 -11.05
N LEU A 87 -6.75 6.17 -10.12
CA LEU A 87 -7.73 5.09 -10.12
C LEU A 87 -9.10 5.56 -9.60
N GLY A 88 -9.13 6.65 -8.84
CA GLY A 88 -10.34 7.10 -8.15
C GLY A 88 -10.81 6.11 -7.06
N ALA A 89 -9.88 5.34 -6.49
CA ALA A 89 -10.16 4.29 -5.53
C ALA A 89 -9.18 4.29 -4.35
N ASP A 90 -9.68 3.84 -3.20
CA ASP A 90 -8.86 3.57 -2.00
C ASP A 90 -7.78 2.52 -2.32
N LEU A 91 -6.55 2.77 -1.90
CA LEU A 91 -5.41 1.86 -2.07
C LEU A 91 -4.66 1.68 -0.74
N LEU A 92 -4.43 0.44 -0.33
CA LEU A 92 -3.60 0.11 0.83
C LEU A 92 -2.17 -0.19 0.38
N LEU A 93 -1.21 0.31 1.14
CA LEU A 93 0.20 -0.03 1.06
C LEU A 93 0.74 -0.40 2.46
N PRO A 94 1.77 -1.25 2.54
CA PRO A 94 2.45 -1.59 3.78
C PRO A 94 2.82 -0.35 4.59
N ASP A 95 2.73 -0.46 5.90
CA ASP A 95 3.21 0.58 6.79
C ASP A 95 4.64 0.30 7.28
N ASP A 96 5.20 1.26 8.01
CA ASP A 96 6.57 1.22 8.52
C ASP A 96 6.69 0.61 9.92
N THR A 97 5.63 -0.03 10.44
CA THR A 97 5.60 -0.54 11.83
C THR A 97 5.78 -2.05 11.95
N LEU A 98 5.77 -2.78 10.83
CA LEU A 98 5.77 -4.24 10.77
C LEU A 98 4.54 -4.86 11.48
N ASN A 99 3.51 -4.08 11.76
CA ASN A 99 2.27 -4.58 12.31
C ASN A 99 1.47 -5.22 11.17
N PRO A 100 1.20 -6.54 11.23
CA PRO A 100 0.62 -7.27 10.10
C PRO A 100 -0.79 -6.81 9.74
N THR A 101 -1.51 -6.17 10.67
CA THR A 101 -2.87 -5.69 10.41
C THR A 101 -2.93 -4.19 10.14
N ARG A 102 -1.78 -3.49 10.11
CA ARG A 102 -1.72 -2.03 9.95
C ARG A 102 -1.16 -1.66 8.59
N TYR A 103 -1.86 -0.73 7.95
CA TYR A 103 -1.58 -0.26 6.61
C TYR A 103 -1.62 1.26 6.55
N VAL A 104 -1.05 1.82 5.50
CA VAL A 104 -1.39 3.17 5.06
C VAL A 104 -2.50 3.06 4.02
N LEU A 105 -3.57 3.82 4.21
CA LEU A 105 -4.62 4.01 3.22
C LEU A 105 -4.35 5.30 2.45
N ALA A 106 -4.20 5.16 1.15
CA ALA A 106 -4.26 6.24 0.18
C ALA A 106 -5.69 6.38 -0.34
N GLU A 107 -6.28 7.55 -0.17
CA GLU A 107 -7.64 7.87 -0.60
C GLU A 107 -7.63 8.54 -2.00
N PRO A 108 -8.76 8.51 -2.74
CA PRO A 108 -8.88 9.12 -4.07
C PRO A 108 -8.60 10.63 -4.13
N ASP A 109 -8.63 11.32 -2.99
CA ASP A 109 -8.33 12.74 -2.86
C ASP A 109 -6.84 13.03 -2.59
N GLY A 110 -6.01 11.99 -2.53
CA GLY A 110 -4.58 12.05 -2.25
C GLY A 110 -4.22 11.99 -0.76
N THR A 111 -5.21 11.92 0.13
CA THR A 111 -4.99 11.78 1.57
C THR A 111 -4.31 10.45 1.90
N LEU A 112 -3.32 10.49 2.79
CA LEU A 112 -2.68 9.31 3.37
C LEU A 112 -3.02 9.23 4.86
N ARG A 113 -3.44 8.05 5.34
CA ARG A 113 -3.72 7.82 6.76
C ARG A 113 -3.45 6.39 7.19
N ALA A 114 -3.01 6.20 8.43
CA ALA A 114 -2.86 4.87 9.01
C ALA A 114 -4.23 4.23 9.32
N VAL A 115 -4.40 2.96 8.96
CA VAL A 115 -5.61 2.17 9.18
C VAL A 115 -5.26 0.76 9.65
N HIS A 116 -6.24 0.07 10.22
CA HIS A 116 -6.21 -1.38 10.43
C HIS A 116 -7.18 -2.07 9.51
N VAL A 117 -6.84 -3.30 9.12
CA VAL A 117 -7.71 -4.23 8.39
C VAL A 117 -7.74 -5.56 9.09
N ASP A 118 -8.82 -6.30 8.89
CA ASP A 118 -8.86 -7.71 9.21
C ASP A 118 -8.30 -8.49 8.01
N GLU A 119 -7.35 -9.39 8.26
CA GLU A 119 -6.77 -10.26 7.24
C GLU A 119 -7.28 -11.68 7.38
N THR A 120 -7.50 -12.35 6.25
CA THR A 120 -7.83 -13.77 6.21
C THR A 120 -7.06 -14.42 5.06
N GLU A 121 -6.15 -15.35 5.38
CA GLU A 121 -5.48 -16.16 4.35
C GLU A 121 -6.47 -17.13 3.71
N THR A 122 -6.44 -17.18 2.37
CA THR A 122 -7.24 -18.10 1.56
C THR A 122 -6.35 -18.73 0.49
N ASP A 123 -6.85 -19.74 -0.22
CA ASP A 123 -6.13 -20.39 -1.32
C ASP A 123 -5.78 -19.43 -2.46
N ASP A 124 -6.57 -18.36 -2.63
CA ASP A 124 -6.36 -17.34 -3.67
C ASP A 124 -5.40 -16.22 -3.21
N GLY A 125 -5.14 -16.13 -1.90
CA GLY A 125 -4.31 -15.10 -1.28
C GLY A 125 -4.96 -14.47 -0.03
N THR A 126 -4.29 -13.47 0.54
CA THR A 126 -4.78 -12.77 1.74
C THR A 126 -5.91 -11.79 1.40
N GLU A 127 -7.11 -12.05 1.89
CA GLU A 127 -8.23 -11.11 1.83
C GLU A 127 -8.08 -10.02 2.90
N ARG A 128 -8.43 -8.78 2.54
CA ARG A 128 -8.42 -7.62 3.46
C ARG A 128 -9.82 -7.04 3.58
N ARG A 129 -10.32 -6.89 4.80
CA ARG A 129 -11.69 -6.45 5.09
C ARG A 129 -11.74 -5.45 6.25
N HIS A 130 -12.87 -4.77 6.38
CA HIS A 130 -13.22 -3.95 7.56
C HIS A 130 -12.16 -2.89 7.92
N VAL A 131 -11.78 -2.04 6.96
CA VAL A 131 -10.89 -0.90 7.23
C VAL A 131 -11.41 -0.04 8.36
N ARG A 132 -10.55 0.21 9.34
CA ARG A 132 -10.80 1.08 10.49
C ARG A 132 -9.65 2.07 10.67
N PRO A 133 -9.91 3.36 10.98
CA PRO A 133 -8.83 4.30 11.29
C PRO A 133 -7.93 3.79 12.43
N CYS A 134 -6.63 3.95 12.29
CA CYS A 134 -5.71 3.68 13.39
C CYS A 134 -5.80 4.79 14.43
N THR A 135 -6.21 4.43 15.64
CA THR A 135 -6.33 5.33 16.81
C THR A 135 -5.19 5.13 17.81
N GLY A 136 -4.31 4.15 17.57
CA GLY A 136 -3.25 3.73 18.48
C GLY A 136 -3.73 2.86 19.65
N ALA A 137 -5.04 2.58 19.73
CA ALA A 137 -5.64 1.75 20.78
C ALA A 137 -5.78 0.27 20.41
N ASP A 138 -5.48 -0.10 19.16
CA ASP A 138 -5.50 -1.51 18.73
C ASP A 138 -4.42 -2.30 19.50
N PRO A 139 -4.70 -3.50 20.02
CA PRO A 139 -3.71 -4.30 20.75
C PRO A 139 -2.41 -4.52 19.96
N ALA A 140 -2.49 -4.68 18.63
CA ALA A 140 -1.32 -4.86 17.78
C ALA A 140 -0.48 -3.57 17.66
N CYS A 141 -1.05 -2.39 17.92
CA CYS A 141 -0.27 -1.13 17.98
C CYS A 141 0.73 -1.08 19.14
N ALA A 142 0.54 -1.91 20.16
CA ALA A 142 1.43 -2.01 21.32
C ALA A 142 2.62 -2.97 21.07
N ALA A 143 2.59 -3.77 20.00
CA ALA A 143 3.66 -4.69 19.62
C ALA A 143 4.66 -4.02 18.64
N GLY A 144 5.96 -4.34 18.77
CA GLY A 144 7.01 -3.80 17.89
C GLY A 144 7.25 -2.29 18.07
N PRO A 145 7.99 -1.59 17.18
CA PRO A 145 8.34 -0.16 17.37
C PRO A 145 7.12 0.76 17.55
N GLY A 146 5.93 0.24 17.23
CA GLY A 146 4.64 0.79 17.61
C GLY A 146 4.27 2.03 16.82
N CYS A 147 3.00 2.42 16.92
CA CYS A 147 2.47 3.60 16.25
C CYS A 147 3.21 4.91 16.62
N SER A 148 3.90 4.94 17.76
CA SER A 148 4.64 6.11 18.24
C SER A 148 5.88 6.42 17.41
N ARG A 149 6.47 5.44 16.69
CA ARG A 149 7.63 5.64 15.82
C ARG A 149 7.30 5.71 14.34
N SER A 150 6.09 5.29 13.96
CA SER A 150 5.59 5.38 12.59
C SER A 150 5.62 6.81 12.04
N LEU A 151 6.00 6.96 10.77
CA LEU A 151 5.79 8.19 9.99
C LEU A 151 4.30 8.52 9.87
N TRP A 152 3.44 7.51 9.91
CA TRP A 152 1.99 7.63 9.81
C TRP A 152 1.36 7.58 11.19
N LYS A 153 1.31 8.73 11.88
CA LYS A 153 0.74 8.78 13.23
C LYS A 153 -0.74 8.39 13.24
N PRO A 154 -1.21 7.67 14.27
CA PRO A 154 -2.63 7.47 14.51
C PRO A 154 -3.36 8.82 14.55
N ARG A 155 -4.55 8.89 13.97
CA ARG A 155 -5.44 10.02 14.22
C ARG A 155 -6.29 9.67 15.43
N PRO A 156 -6.24 10.47 16.52
CA PRO A 156 -7.11 10.21 17.66
C PRO A 156 -8.56 10.23 17.17
N SER A 157 -9.38 9.34 17.72
CA SER A 157 -10.82 9.41 17.51
C SER A 157 -11.29 10.80 17.94
N PRO A 158 -12.15 11.50 17.17
CA PRO A 158 -12.79 12.68 17.71
C PRO A 158 -13.47 12.30 19.02
N GLU A 159 -13.15 13.01 20.11
CA GLU A 159 -13.83 12.80 21.38
C GLU A 159 -15.33 12.93 21.14
N ARG A 160 -16.08 11.87 21.42
CA ARG A 160 -17.53 11.97 21.45
C ARG A 160 -17.85 12.99 22.57
N PRO A 161 -18.56 14.09 22.29
CA PRO A 161 -18.93 15.04 23.33
C PRO A 161 -19.62 14.27 24.45
N ALA A 162 -19.22 14.51 25.70
CA ALA A 162 -19.94 13.98 26.84
C ALA A 162 -21.42 14.35 26.69
N ALA A 163 -22.30 13.35 26.77
CA ALA A 163 -23.73 13.61 26.80
C ALA A 163 -24.01 14.52 28.00
N ALA A 164 -24.53 15.72 27.73
CA ALA A 164 -24.94 16.69 28.74
C ALA A 164 -26.24 16.25 29.42
#